data_AF-A0A973J641-F1
#
_entry.id   AF-A0A973J641-F1
#
_cell.length_a   1.000
_cell.length_b   1.000
_cell.length_c   1.000
_cell.angle_alpha   90.00
_cell.angle_beta   90.00
_cell.angle_gamma   90.00
#
_symmetry.space_group_name_H-M   'P 1'
#
loop_
_entity.id
_entity.type
_entity.pdbx_description
1 polymer ?
#
loop_
_entity_poly.entity_id
_entity_poly.type
_entity_poly.pdbx_seq_one_letter_code
_entity_poly.pdbx_strand_id
1 'polypeptide(L)'
;ATLEELDENDLMRVLVEPKDSISKQYQKILEMENVKLKFTDGALRAVSRLAVNRKAGARGLRAILENTMLDIMYDIPSRSDVKEVIINEDVVKKGETPILLFESKTETA
;
A
#
# COMPACT_ATOMS: atom_id res chain seq x y z
N ALA A 1 17.78 1.47 -27.54
CA ALA A 1 17.89 0.63 -26.34
C ALA A 1 16.56 -0.09 -26.17
N THR A 2 16.55 -1.43 -26.28
CA THR A 2 15.38 -2.24 -25.91
C THR A 2 15.27 -2.21 -24.40
N LEU A 3 14.17 -1.65 -23.84
CA LEU A 3 13.90 -1.77 -22.41
C LEU A 3 13.70 -3.26 -22.10
N GLU A 4 14.52 -3.80 -21.21
CA GLU A 4 14.30 -5.14 -20.65
C GLU A 4 12.94 -5.14 -19.92
N GLU A 5 12.17 -6.23 -20.09
CA GLU A 5 10.90 -6.38 -19.37
C GLU A 5 11.18 -6.50 -17.88
N LEU A 6 10.58 -5.62 -17.08
CA LEU A 6 10.74 -5.60 -15.63
C LEU A 6 10.11 -6.86 -15.02
N ASP A 7 10.89 -7.61 -14.25
CA ASP A 7 10.41 -8.78 -13.55
C ASP A 7 9.75 -8.43 -12.18
N GLU A 8 9.25 -9.45 -11.46
CA GLU A 8 8.60 -9.23 -10.16
C GLU A 8 9.55 -8.55 -9.15
N ASN A 9 10.84 -8.87 -9.17
CA ASN A 9 11.83 -8.30 -8.26
C ASN A 9 12.17 -6.85 -8.63
N ASP A 10 12.29 -6.54 -9.91
CA ASP A 10 12.51 -5.18 -10.38
C ASP A 10 11.36 -4.26 -9.96
N LEU A 11 10.12 -4.73 -10.15
CA LEU A 11 8.93 -3.99 -9.74
C LEU A 11 8.84 -3.84 -8.21
N MET A 12 9.24 -4.86 -7.44
CA MET A 12 9.36 -4.76 -5.99
C MET A 12 10.34 -3.66 -5.56
N ARG A 13 11.50 -3.57 -6.23
CA ARG A 13 12.47 -2.50 -5.95
C ARG A 13 11.87 -1.14 -6.25
N VAL A 14 11.21 -0.97 -7.38
CA VAL A 14 10.52 0.28 -7.74
C VAL A 14 9.47 0.69 -6.70
N LEU A 15 8.75 -0.27 -6.11
CA LEU A 15 7.77 0.01 -5.06
C LEU A 15 8.38 0.45 -3.73
N VAL A 16 9.59 0.00 -3.38
CA VAL A 16 10.11 0.10 -2.00
C VAL A 16 11.38 0.93 -1.87
N GLU A 17 12.31 0.83 -2.81
CA GLU A 17 13.64 1.45 -2.70
C GLU A 17 13.62 2.96 -2.95
N PRO A 18 13.00 3.49 -4.04
CA PRO A 18 12.98 4.92 -4.31
C PRO A 18 12.42 5.71 -3.14
N LYS A 19 13.00 6.87 -2.86
CA LYS A 19 12.52 7.77 -1.81
C LYS A 19 11.08 8.22 -2.09
N ASP A 20 10.79 8.49 -3.34
CA ASP A 20 9.49 8.96 -3.82
C ASP A 20 8.66 7.82 -4.42
N SER A 21 8.84 6.59 -3.94
CA SER A 21 8.01 5.47 -4.37
C SER A 21 6.54 5.69 -3.97
N ILE A 22 5.62 5.16 -4.76
CA ILE A 22 4.19 5.37 -4.55
C ILE A 22 3.71 4.83 -3.20
N SER A 23 4.28 3.73 -2.69
CA SER A 23 3.97 3.21 -1.37
C SER A 23 4.33 4.23 -0.26
N LYS A 24 5.52 4.84 -0.33
CA LYS A 24 5.97 5.87 0.61
C LYS A 24 5.17 7.15 0.51
N GLN A 25 4.72 7.52 -0.69
CA GLN A 25 3.83 8.66 -0.88
C GLN A 25 2.52 8.47 -0.09
N TYR A 26 1.89 7.30 -0.20
CA TYR A 26 0.69 6.99 0.59
C TYR A 26 0.95 6.94 2.09
N GLN A 27 2.09 6.37 2.50
CA GLN A 27 2.49 6.37 3.91
C GLN A 27 2.59 7.79 4.45
N LYS A 28 3.21 8.69 3.70
CA LYS A 28 3.36 10.09 4.10
C LYS A 28 2.03 10.85 4.14
N ILE A 29 1.11 10.58 3.22
CA ILE A 29 -0.21 11.22 3.22
C ILE A 29 -0.99 10.83 4.49
N LEU A 30 -1.06 9.53 4.82
CA LEU A 30 -1.74 9.10 6.04
C LEU A 30 -1.01 9.53 7.31
N GLU A 31 0.32 9.63 7.27
CA GLU A 31 1.11 10.16 8.39
C GLU A 31 0.76 11.62 8.69
N MET A 32 0.43 12.43 7.68
CA MET A 32 -0.07 13.81 7.88
C MET A 32 -1.41 13.85 8.63
N GLU A 33 -2.20 12.78 8.52
CA GLU A 33 -3.46 12.57 9.25
C GLU A 33 -3.25 11.87 10.61
N ASN A 34 -1.99 11.75 11.08
CA ASN A 34 -1.58 10.99 12.27
C ASN A 34 -1.90 9.49 12.22
N VAL A 35 -2.08 8.91 11.03
CA VAL A 35 -2.33 7.49 10.83
C VAL A 35 -1.11 6.82 10.20
N LYS A 36 -0.60 5.77 10.84
CA LYS A 36 0.52 5.00 10.29
C LYS A 36 0.03 4.00 9.25
N LEU A 37 0.59 4.02 8.04
CA LEU A 37 0.31 3.01 7.01
C LEU A 37 1.45 1.99 6.91
N LYS A 38 1.11 0.71 6.98
CA LYS A 38 2.06 -0.39 6.79
C LYS A 38 1.60 -1.33 5.68
N PHE A 39 2.47 -1.53 4.69
CA PHE A 39 2.34 -2.63 3.76
C PHE A 39 3.11 -3.84 4.28
N THR A 40 2.48 -5.01 4.24
CA THR A 40 3.22 -6.27 4.43
C THR A 40 4.03 -6.61 3.18
N ASP A 41 5.09 -7.40 3.33
CA ASP A 41 5.84 -7.93 2.18
C ASP A 41 4.95 -8.70 1.21
N GLY A 42 3.96 -9.44 1.73
CA GLY A 42 2.98 -10.16 0.92
C GLY A 42 2.13 -9.22 0.06
N ALA A 43 1.68 -8.09 0.61
CA ALA A 43 0.95 -7.08 -0.14
C ALA A 43 1.80 -6.51 -1.29
N LEU A 44 3.03 -6.10 -1.00
CA LEU A 44 3.93 -5.53 -2.00
C LEU A 44 4.25 -6.53 -3.12
N ARG A 45 4.52 -7.79 -2.77
CA ARG A 45 4.73 -8.86 -3.76
C ARG A 45 3.49 -9.11 -4.59
N ALA A 46 2.31 -9.11 -3.98
CA ALA A 46 1.06 -9.26 -4.70
C ALA A 46 0.85 -8.14 -5.73
N VAL A 47 1.12 -6.89 -5.37
CA VAL A 47 1.07 -5.75 -6.30
C VAL A 47 2.03 -5.97 -7.48
N SER A 48 3.29 -6.31 -7.19
CA SER A 48 4.32 -6.55 -8.22
C SER A 48 3.94 -7.69 -9.16
N ARG A 49 3.50 -8.83 -8.62
CA ARG A 49 3.07 -9.98 -9.41
C ARG A 49 1.86 -9.66 -10.29
N LEU A 50 0.88 -8.93 -9.77
CA LEU A 50 -0.28 -8.49 -10.56
C LEU A 50 0.12 -7.54 -11.69
N ALA A 51 1.09 -6.65 -11.46
CA ALA A 51 1.59 -5.74 -12.49
C ALA A 51 2.34 -6.46 -13.62
N VAL A 52 3.17 -7.48 -13.29
CA VAL A 52 3.80 -8.38 -14.28
C VAL A 52 2.74 -9.12 -15.08
N ASN A 53 1.76 -9.74 -14.42
CA ASN A 53 0.71 -10.52 -15.07
C ASN A 53 -0.14 -9.67 -16.03
N ARG A 54 -0.32 -8.38 -15.74
CA ARG A 54 -1.04 -7.43 -16.59
C ARG A 54 -0.19 -6.87 -17.74
N LYS A 55 1.09 -7.25 -17.86
CA LYS A 55 2.06 -6.71 -18.84
C LYS A 55 2.11 -5.18 -18.84
N ALA A 56 1.87 -4.58 -17.67
CA ALA A 56 1.73 -3.13 -17.53
C ALA A 56 3.00 -2.46 -16.95
N GLY A 57 4.00 -3.26 -16.58
CA GLY A 57 5.26 -2.80 -15.99
C GLY A 57 5.05 -1.86 -14.80
N ALA A 58 5.91 -0.85 -14.66
CA ALA A 58 5.83 0.13 -13.56
C ALA A 58 4.54 0.96 -13.55
N ARG A 59 3.87 1.13 -14.71
CA ARG A 59 2.57 1.82 -14.77
C ARG A 59 1.46 1.00 -14.13
N GLY A 60 1.55 -0.33 -14.23
CA GLY A 60 0.62 -1.26 -13.59
C GLY A 60 0.65 -1.17 -12.07
N LEU A 61 1.83 -0.97 -11.48
CA LEU A 61 2.01 -0.81 -10.03
C LEU A 61 1.13 0.30 -9.47
N ARG A 62 1.17 1.46 -10.13
CA ARG A 62 0.41 2.64 -9.73
C ARG A 62 -1.10 2.39 -9.76
N ALA A 63 -1.60 1.83 -10.87
CA ALA A 63 -3.03 1.55 -10.99
C ALA A 63 -3.54 0.54 -9.94
N ILE A 64 -2.75 -0.49 -9.62
CA ILE A 64 -3.13 -1.49 -8.61
C ILE A 64 -3.16 -0.86 -7.21
N LEU A 65 -2.13 -0.08 -6.87
CA LEU A 65 -2.06 0.61 -5.58
C LEU A 65 -3.13 1.69 -5.44
N GLU A 66 -3.37 2.51 -6.46
CA GLU A 66 -4.43 3.53 -6.45
C GLU A 66 -5.80 2.90 -6.19
N ASN A 67 -6.12 1.80 -6.87
CA ASN A 67 -7.37 1.08 -6.64
C ASN A 67 -7.45 0.49 -5.22
N THR A 68 -6.35 -0.07 -4.72
CA THR A 68 -6.31 -0.65 -3.36
C THR A 68 -6.47 0.43 -2.28
N MET A 69 -5.92 1.62 -2.54
CA MET A 69 -5.92 2.73 -1.58
C MET A 69 -7.19 3.58 -1.67
N LEU A 70 -8.01 3.45 -2.71
CA LEU A 70 -9.16 4.34 -2.94
C LEU A 70 -10.09 4.41 -1.73
N ASP A 71 -10.56 3.25 -1.26
CA ASP A 71 -11.49 3.17 -0.14
C ASP A 71 -10.82 3.62 1.17
N ILE A 72 -9.54 3.25 1.35
CA ILE A 72 -8.74 3.61 2.54
C ILE A 72 -8.58 5.13 2.65
N MET A 73 -8.26 5.79 1.54
CA MET A 73 -8.03 7.23 1.51
C MET A 73 -9.34 8.03 1.60
N TYR A 74 -10.49 7.39 1.32
CA TYR A 74 -11.79 7.99 1.55
C TYR A 74 -12.23 7.89 3.02
N ASP A 75 -12.09 6.69 3.61
CA ASP A 75 -12.61 6.42 4.95
C ASP A 75 -11.68 6.92 6.07
N ILE A 76 -10.39 6.61 5.98
CA ILE A 76 -9.46 6.76 7.11
C ILE A 76 -9.28 8.21 7.57
N PRO A 77 -9.14 9.22 6.69
CA PRO A 77 -9.01 10.62 7.15
C PRO A 77 -10.19 11.12 7.97
N SER A 78 -11.38 10.51 7.82
CA SER A 78 -12.57 10.87 8.61
C SER A 78 -12.63 10.19 9.99
N ARG A 79 -11.72 9.25 10.26
CA ARG A 79 -11.71 8.43 11.47
C ARG A 79 -10.64 8.89 12.46
N SER A 80 -11.08 9.35 13.63
CA SER A 80 -10.18 9.76 14.72
C SER A 80 -9.75 8.63 15.65
N ASP A 81 -10.33 7.44 15.51
CA ASP A 81 -10.06 6.28 16.37
C ASP A 81 -8.94 5.37 15.85
N VAL A 82 -8.55 5.54 14.58
CA VAL A 82 -7.55 4.71 13.91
C VAL A 82 -6.14 5.28 14.09
N LYS A 83 -5.20 4.41 14.50
CA LYS A 83 -3.80 4.76 14.68
C LYS A 83 -2.88 4.14 13.63
N GLU A 84 -3.19 2.92 13.20
CA GLU A 84 -2.40 2.21 12.19
C GLU A 84 -3.29 1.39 11.26
N VAL A 85 -2.97 1.42 9.96
CA VAL A 85 -3.63 0.67 8.89
C VAL A 85 -2.61 -0.30 8.30
N ILE A 86 -2.94 -1.59 8.27
CA ILE A 86 -2.08 -2.63 7.73
C ILE A 86 -2.73 -3.25 6.49
N ILE A 87 -2.02 -3.15 5.37
CA ILE A 87 -2.40 -3.73 4.08
C ILE A 87 -1.67 -5.06 3.91
N ASN A 88 -2.45 -6.14 3.85
CA ASN A 88 -1.96 -7.49 3.59
C ASN A 88 -2.20 -7.93 2.14
N GLU A 89 -1.78 -9.15 1.80
CA GLU A 89 -1.96 -9.71 0.46
C GLU A 89 -3.43 -9.85 0.04
N ASP A 90 -4.32 -10.18 0.97
CA ASP A 90 -5.75 -10.37 0.70
C ASP A 90 -6.45 -9.07 0.32
N VAL A 91 -6.09 -7.95 0.96
CA VAL A 91 -6.58 -6.61 0.58
C VAL A 91 -6.27 -6.32 -0.89
N VAL A 92 -5.04 -6.63 -1.33
CA VAL A 92 -4.60 -6.39 -2.71
C VAL A 92 -5.26 -7.35 -3.71
N LYS A 93 -5.36 -8.63 -3.36
CA LYS A 93 -5.82 -9.68 -4.29
C LYS A 93 -7.33 -9.81 -4.38
N LYS A 94 -8.01 -9.66 -3.25
CA LYS A 94 -9.45 -9.95 -3.09
C LYS A 94 -10.27 -8.70 -2.81
N GLY A 95 -9.64 -7.56 -2.50
CA GLY A 95 -10.36 -6.36 -2.07
C GLY A 95 -10.95 -6.51 -0.67
N GLU A 96 -10.33 -7.33 0.19
CA GLU A 96 -10.72 -7.41 1.60
C GLU A 96 -10.39 -6.10 2.33
N THR A 97 -11.05 -5.87 3.47
CA THR A 97 -10.80 -4.68 4.29
C THR A 97 -9.43 -4.75 4.97
N PRO A 98 -8.68 -3.63 5.06
CA PRO A 98 -7.40 -3.61 5.76
C PRO A 98 -7.57 -3.83 7.27
N ILE A 99 -6.50 -4.27 7.92
CA ILE A 99 -6.49 -4.41 9.38
C ILE A 99 -6.29 -3.03 9.98
N LEU A 100 -7.21 -2.62 10.85
CA LEU A 100 -7.18 -1.35 11.56
C LEU A 100 -6.77 -1.57 13.02
N LEU A 101 -5.75 -0.85 13.46
CA LEU A 101 -5.37 -0.77 14.86
C LEU A 101 -5.88 0.55 15.42
N PHE A 102 -6.67 0.43 16.49
CA PHE A 102 -7.26 1.58 17.17
C PHE A 102 -6.36 2.06 18.29
N GLU A 103 -6.50 3.34 18.66
CA GLU A 103 -5.83 3.86 19.83
C GLU A 103 -6.41 3.20 21.10
N SER A 104 -5.64 2.29 21.70
CA SER A 104 -5.92 1.81 23.04
C SER A 104 -5.71 2.98 24.00
N LYS A 105 -6.80 3.58 24.48
CA LYS A 105 -6.75 4.38 25.70
C LYS A 105 -6.24 3.46 26.79
N THR A 106 -4.97 3.61 27.16
CA THR A 106 -4.47 3.05 28.41
C THR A 106 -5.30 3.68 29.51
N GLU A 107 -6.22 2.90 30.06
CA GLU A 107 -6.92 3.23 31.29
C GLU A 107 -5.84 3.31 32.37
N THR A 108 -5.44 4.53 32.72
CA THR A 108 -4.52 4.78 33.82
C THR A 108 -5.24 4.34 35.10
N ALA A 109 -4.82 3.19 35.64
CA ALA A 109 -5.15 2.76 36.99
C ALA A 109 -4.37 3.60 38.02
#